data_AF-A0A4R6GL35-F1
#
_entry.id   AF-A0A4R6GL35-F1
#
_cell.length_a   1.000
_cell.length_b   1.000
_cell.length_c   1.000
_cell.angle_alpha   90.00
_cell.angle_beta   90.00
_cell.angle_gamma   90.00
#
_symmetry.space_group_name_H-M   'P 1'
#
loop_
_entity.id
_entity.type
_entity.pdbx_description
1 polymer ?
#
loop_
_entity_poly.entity_id
_entity_poly.type
_entity_poly.pdbx_seq_one_letter_code
_entity_poly.pdbx_strand_id
1 'polypeptide(L)'
;MFDLKDIPKLFLAFFIILPIISIIHEAGHVFFARLLGARNIQIVIGSGKIIARKWIFEIRKYYFWYGFCYFDNIDESQKLRNIIIYLGGTIFNTLAALFMVYLVSYNWVEPGIFTYQFIYFSLYYVFFALFPMKYPDGNFSDGKILLELLKNNHELINQKRYQLAAEKDAEVWILKNNRGEEIEKFESFEQAINKSEEIAKKNRPSRLEINKGEDGTEVQIFPRTPL
;
A
#
# COMPACT_ATOMS: atom_id res chain seq x y z
N MET A 1 -24.65 22.72 17.82
CA MET A 1 -25.27 23.46 16.71
C MET A 1 -24.12 23.90 15.82
N PHE A 2 -24.13 23.54 14.54
CA PHE A 2 -23.01 23.82 13.62
C PHE A 2 -23.09 25.30 13.20
N ASP A 3 -22.07 26.10 13.51
CA ASP A 3 -22.00 27.51 13.10
C ASP A 3 -21.14 27.62 11.83
N LEU A 4 -21.35 28.66 11.01
CA LEU A 4 -20.53 28.93 9.83
C LEU A 4 -19.05 29.13 10.20
N LYS A 5 -18.77 29.53 11.45
CA LYS A 5 -17.43 29.64 12.03
C LYS A 5 -16.75 28.29 12.26
N ASP A 6 -17.47 27.18 12.17
CA ASP A 6 -16.91 25.83 12.26
C ASP A 6 -16.41 25.30 10.91
N ILE A 7 -16.72 25.98 9.80
CA ILE A 7 -16.25 25.61 8.45
C ILE A 7 -14.71 25.52 8.38
N PRO A 8 -13.91 26.49 8.88
CA PRO A 8 -12.45 26.35 8.91
C PRO A 8 -11.97 25.13 9.71
N LYS A 9 -12.71 24.71 10.73
CA LYS A 9 -12.38 23.52 11.53
C LYS A 9 -12.64 22.22 10.75
N LEU A 10 -13.55 22.26 9.77
CA LEU A 10 -13.76 21.17 8.83
C LEU A 10 -12.58 21.03 7.86
N PHE A 11 -12.02 22.15 7.38
CA PHE A 11 -10.79 22.14 6.57
C PHE A 11 -9.61 21.55 7.35
N LEU A 12 -9.46 21.92 8.63
CA LEU A 12 -8.45 21.32 9.50
C LEU A 12 -8.59 19.79 9.58
N ALA A 13 -9.82 19.30 9.73
CA ALA A 13 -10.09 17.87 9.75
C ALA A 13 -9.68 17.18 8.44
N PHE A 14 -10.10 17.72 7.30
CA PHE A 14 -9.82 17.09 6.00
C PHE A 14 -8.35 17.13 5.60
N PHE A 15 -7.66 18.24 5.85
CA PHE A 15 -6.31 18.46 5.33
C PHE A 15 -5.19 18.14 6.34
N ILE A 16 -5.51 17.95 7.62
CA ILE A 16 -4.52 17.60 8.65
C ILE A 16 -4.88 16.30 9.35
N ILE A 17 -6.09 16.21 9.94
CA ILE A 17 -6.46 15.04 10.75
C ILE A 17 -6.56 13.77 9.91
N LEU A 18 -7.26 13.80 8.76
CA LEU A 18 -7.38 12.64 7.89
C LEU A 18 -6.03 12.13 7.33
N PRO A 19 -5.12 12.99 6.83
CA PRO A 19 -3.79 12.54 6.44
C PRO A 19 -3.00 11.88 7.59
N ILE A 20 -3.08 12.43 8.81
CA ILE A 20 -2.42 11.83 9.98
C ILE A 20 -2.99 10.42 10.23
N ILE A 21 -4.32 10.28 10.22
CA ILE A 21 -5.00 9.00 10.43
C ILE A 21 -4.64 7.99 9.33
N SER A 22 -4.59 8.44 8.07
CA SER A 22 -4.16 7.61 6.95
C SER A 22 -2.71 7.15 7.11
N ILE A 23 -1.80 8.02 7.55
CA ILE A 23 -0.41 7.65 7.83
C ILE A 23 -0.32 6.62 8.97
N ILE A 24 -1.10 6.78 10.05
CA ILE A 24 -1.14 5.82 11.16
C ILE A 24 -1.64 4.46 10.66
N HIS A 25 -2.66 4.46 9.80
CA HIS A 25 -3.20 3.25 9.17
C HIS A 25 -2.13 2.55 8.32
N GLU A 26 -1.49 3.25 7.39
CA GLU A 26 -0.44 2.67 6.56
C GLU A 26 0.77 2.21 7.38
N ALA A 27 1.11 2.93 8.45
CA ALA A 27 2.17 2.53 9.38
C ALA A 27 1.87 1.19 10.06
N GLY A 28 0.59 0.90 10.36
CA GLY A 28 0.18 -0.39 10.88
C GLY A 28 0.46 -1.54 9.92
N HIS A 29 0.11 -1.38 8.63
CA HIS A 29 0.45 -2.37 7.60
C HIS A 29 1.96 -2.57 7.50
N VAL A 30 2.72 -1.47 7.44
CA VAL A 30 4.19 -1.51 7.32
C VAL A 30 4.83 -2.19 8.52
N PHE A 31 4.33 -1.91 9.73
CA PHE A 31 4.83 -2.51 10.97
C PHE A 31 4.71 -4.03 10.93
N PHE A 32 3.50 -4.55 10.65
CA PHE A 32 3.28 -6.00 10.60
C PHE A 32 3.95 -6.65 9.39
N ALA A 33 4.00 -5.97 8.24
CA ALA A 33 4.72 -6.45 7.06
C ALA A 33 6.21 -6.63 7.39
N ARG A 34 6.87 -5.64 8.01
CA ARG A 34 8.27 -5.75 8.42
C ARG A 34 8.48 -6.82 9.49
N LEU A 35 7.62 -6.86 10.51
CA LEU A 35 7.71 -7.84 11.59
C LEU A 35 7.65 -9.28 11.05
N LEU A 36 6.88 -9.50 9.99
CA LEU A 36 6.71 -10.81 9.34
C LEU A 36 7.68 -11.04 8.18
N GLY A 37 8.65 -10.16 7.96
CA GLY A 37 9.75 -10.34 7.01
C GLY A 37 9.47 -9.89 5.57
N ALA A 38 8.45 -9.07 5.34
CA ALA A 38 8.20 -8.47 4.02
C ALA A 38 9.37 -7.58 3.61
N ARG A 39 9.67 -7.59 2.31
CA ARG A 39 10.71 -6.76 1.69
C ARG A 39 10.06 -5.77 0.73
N ASN A 40 10.82 -4.77 0.29
CA ASN A 40 10.41 -3.80 -0.73
C ASN A 40 9.03 -3.17 -0.47
N ILE A 41 8.87 -2.55 0.70
CA ILE A 41 7.62 -1.88 1.09
C ILE A 41 7.55 -0.51 0.43
N GLN A 42 6.41 -0.21 -0.21
CA GLN A 42 6.06 1.07 -0.79
C GLN A 42 4.71 1.54 -0.26
N ILE A 43 4.69 2.74 0.31
CA ILE A 43 3.51 3.43 0.82
C ILE A 43 3.14 4.51 -0.20
N VAL A 44 1.93 4.42 -0.73
CA VAL A 44 1.33 5.42 -1.62
C VAL A 44 0.32 6.21 -0.79
N ILE A 45 0.49 7.53 -0.74
CA ILE A 45 -0.41 8.46 -0.05
C ILE A 45 -1.12 9.30 -1.11
N GLY A 46 -2.40 9.06 -1.27
CA GLY A 46 -3.30 9.81 -2.14
C GLY A 46 -3.60 9.18 -3.49
N SER A 47 -4.30 9.96 -4.32
CA SER A 47 -4.68 9.61 -5.69
C SER A 47 -4.22 10.64 -6.72
N GLY A 48 -4.27 10.28 -8.00
CA GLY A 48 -3.87 11.15 -9.12
C GLY A 48 -2.36 11.23 -9.34
N LYS A 49 -1.90 12.35 -9.93
CA LYS A 49 -0.48 12.54 -10.33
C LYS A 49 0.47 12.50 -9.13
N ILE A 50 1.63 11.88 -9.32
CA ILE A 50 2.72 11.86 -8.33
C ILE A 50 3.27 13.28 -8.18
N ILE A 51 3.33 13.76 -6.93
CA ILE A 51 3.99 15.03 -6.59
C ILE A 51 5.43 14.75 -6.18
N ALA A 52 5.63 13.75 -5.32
CA ALA A 52 6.95 13.42 -4.77
C ALA A 52 7.06 11.92 -4.53
N ARG A 53 8.24 11.37 -4.81
CA ARG A 53 8.60 9.99 -4.47
C ARG A 53 9.94 10.02 -3.74
N LYS A 54 9.98 9.50 -2.51
CA LYS A 54 11.20 9.43 -1.70
C LYS A 54 11.21 8.15 -0.88
N TRP A 55 12.25 7.32 -1.05
CA TRP A 55 12.42 6.05 -0.35
C TRP A 55 11.21 5.13 -0.54
N ILE A 56 10.46 4.87 0.52
CA ILE A 56 9.27 4.02 0.53
C ILE A 56 8.00 4.83 0.26
N PHE A 57 8.05 6.16 0.27
CA PHE A 57 6.86 7.01 0.18
C PHE A 57 6.65 7.56 -1.24
N GLU A 58 5.41 7.46 -1.71
CA GLU A 58 4.91 8.11 -2.92
C GLU A 58 3.72 8.99 -2.56
N ILE A 59 3.89 10.30 -2.67
CA ILE A 59 2.84 11.29 -2.37
C ILE A 59 2.21 11.75 -3.68
N ARG A 60 0.88 11.68 -3.74
CA ARG A 60 0.08 12.05 -4.91
C ARG A 60 -0.77 13.30 -4.66
N LYS A 61 -1.25 13.90 -5.74
CA LYS A 61 -1.99 15.18 -5.74
C LYS A 61 -3.12 15.24 -4.72
N TYR A 62 -3.90 14.17 -4.62
CA TYR A 62 -5.02 14.07 -3.69
C TYR A 62 -4.62 13.21 -2.49
N TYR A 63 -3.60 13.66 -1.73
CA TYR A 63 -3.03 12.96 -0.57
C TYR A 63 -4.03 12.68 0.56
N PHE A 64 -5.13 13.44 0.63
CA PHE A 64 -6.17 13.34 1.64
C PHE A 64 -7.26 12.30 1.31
N TRP A 65 -7.16 11.60 0.18
CA TRP A 65 -8.21 10.70 -0.30
C TRP A 65 -8.09 9.28 0.27
N TYR A 66 -7.07 8.51 -0.15
CA TYR A 66 -6.76 7.17 0.37
C TYR A 66 -5.25 6.94 0.44
N GLY A 67 -4.82 6.00 1.29
CA GLY A 67 -3.47 5.45 1.32
C GLY A 67 -3.46 4.00 0.87
N PHE A 68 -2.32 3.52 0.37
CA PHE A 68 -2.10 2.12 0.02
C PHE A 68 -0.70 1.68 0.41
N CYS A 69 -0.59 0.51 1.03
CA CYS A 69 0.67 -0.16 1.28
C CYS A 69 0.84 -1.32 0.30
N TYR A 70 1.90 -1.26 -0.49
CA TYR A 70 2.38 -2.35 -1.32
C TYR A 70 3.65 -2.90 -0.70
N PHE A 71 3.76 -4.22 -0.67
CA PHE A 71 4.93 -4.90 -0.15
C PHE A 71 5.15 -6.16 -0.98
N ASP A 72 6.38 -6.69 -0.94
CA ASP A 72 6.59 -8.05 -1.40
C ASP A 72 5.74 -8.96 -0.53
N ASN A 73 4.70 -9.53 -1.14
CA ASN A 73 3.86 -10.46 -0.43
C ASN A 73 4.74 -11.59 0.10
N ILE A 74 4.80 -11.66 1.43
CA ILE A 74 5.25 -12.85 2.12
C ILE A 74 4.37 -13.98 1.60
N ASP A 75 4.99 -15.09 1.23
CA ASP A 75 4.40 -16.31 0.66
C ASP A 75 2.86 -16.31 0.70
N GLU A 76 2.23 -16.17 -0.48
CA GLU A 76 0.79 -16.01 -0.65
C GLU A 76 -0.01 -17.13 0.04
N SER A 77 0.63 -18.30 0.24
CA SER A 77 0.05 -19.44 0.97
C SER A 77 -0.10 -19.22 2.48
N GLN A 78 0.64 -18.27 3.07
CA GLN A 78 0.65 -17.99 4.50
C GLN A 78 -0.54 -17.09 4.90
N LYS A 79 -1.75 -17.65 4.85
CA LYS A 79 -3.02 -16.97 5.17
C LYS A 79 -2.96 -16.12 6.43
N LEU A 80 -2.45 -16.67 7.54
CA LEU A 80 -2.43 -15.96 8.82
C LEU A 80 -1.52 -14.73 8.79
N ARG A 81 -0.38 -14.81 8.12
CA ARG A 81 0.54 -13.66 7.96
C ARG A 81 -0.14 -12.54 7.19
N ASN A 82 -0.75 -12.87 6.06
CA ASN A 82 -1.46 -11.89 5.23
C ASN A 82 -2.64 -11.26 6.00
N ILE A 83 -3.42 -12.04 6.75
CA ILE A 83 -4.49 -11.51 7.61
C ILE A 83 -3.95 -10.49 8.62
N ILE A 84 -2.84 -10.80 9.32
CA ILE A 84 -2.26 -9.90 10.32
C ILE A 84 -1.78 -8.60 9.67
N ILE A 85 -1.17 -8.68 8.48
CA ILE A 85 -0.69 -7.49 7.76
C ILE A 85 -1.87 -6.60 7.36
N TYR A 86 -2.92 -7.15 6.76
CA TYR A 86 -4.11 -6.37 6.36
C TYR A 86 -4.96 -5.90 7.55
N LEU A 87 -4.89 -6.54 8.72
CA LEU A 87 -5.47 -6.00 9.96
C LEU A 87 -4.61 -4.88 10.57
N GLY A 88 -3.35 -4.75 10.18
CA GLY A 88 -2.38 -3.85 10.79
C GLY A 88 -2.85 -2.41 10.88
N GLY A 89 -3.36 -1.84 9.79
CA GLY A 89 -3.85 -0.46 9.78
C GLY A 89 -5.05 -0.25 10.69
N THR A 90 -6.00 -1.18 10.68
CA THR A 90 -7.15 -1.15 11.59
C THR A 90 -6.74 -1.21 13.06
N ILE A 91 -5.79 -2.09 13.39
CA ILE A 91 -5.25 -2.22 14.75
C ILE A 91 -4.61 -0.89 15.19
N PHE A 92 -3.76 -0.30 14.34
CA PHE A 92 -3.05 0.93 14.66
C PHE A 92 -4.00 2.12 14.84
N ASN A 93 -5.00 2.29 13.97
CA ASN A 93 -5.97 3.37 14.13
C ASN A 93 -6.84 3.19 15.37
N THR A 94 -7.21 1.95 15.70
CA THR A 94 -7.97 1.66 16.93
C THR A 94 -7.13 1.95 18.17
N LEU A 95 -5.87 1.51 18.19
CA LEU A 95 -4.93 1.81 19.28
C LEU A 95 -4.67 3.31 19.41
N ALA A 96 -4.53 4.04 18.31
CA ALA A 96 -4.36 5.49 18.33
C ALA A 96 -5.58 6.21 18.89
N ALA A 97 -6.80 5.78 18.53
CA ALA A 97 -8.04 6.32 19.08
C ALA A 97 -8.14 6.04 20.59
N LEU A 98 -7.88 4.81 21.03
CA LEU A 98 -7.87 4.43 22.44
C LEU A 98 -6.80 5.19 23.23
N PHE A 99 -5.63 5.38 22.64
CA PHE A 99 -4.55 6.17 23.24
C PHE A 99 -4.97 7.63 23.42
N MET A 100 -5.62 8.24 22.43
CA MET A 100 -6.15 9.60 22.57
C MET A 100 -7.22 9.70 23.68
N VAL A 101 -8.13 8.71 23.78
CA VAL A 101 -9.11 8.63 24.88
C VAL A 101 -8.40 8.54 26.24
N TYR A 102 -7.35 7.72 26.34
CA TYR A 102 -6.54 7.60 27.54
C TYR A 102 -5.91 8.95 27.93
N LEU A 103 -5.26 9.64 26.99
CA LEU A 103 -4.62 10.94 27.24
C LEU A 103 -5.61 12.00 27.76
N VAL A 104 -6.81 12.04 27.18
CA VAL A 104 -7.87 12.95 27.62
C VAL A 104 -8.38 12.57 29.02
N SER A 105 -8.55 11.28 29.28
CA SER A 105 -9.08 10.80 30.57
C SER A 105 -8.15 11.09 31.75
N TYR A 106 -6.84 11.14 31.51
CA TYR A 106 -5.83 11.48 32.51
C TYR A 106 -5.49 12.98 32.55
N ASN A 107 -6.23 13.83 31.84
CA ASN A 107 -5.99 15.28 31.73
C ASN A 107 -4.60 15.65 31.20
N TRP A 108 -3.95 14.76 30.43
CA TRP A 108 -2.69 15.06 29.76
C TRP A 108 -2.91 15.88 28.48
N VAL A 109 -4.10 15.77 27.89
CA VAL A 109 -4.54 16.55 26.74
C VAL A 109 -5.93 17.09 27.02
N GLU A 110 -6.14 18.38 26.81
CA GLU A 110 -7.47 18.98 26.98
C GLU A 110 -8.45 18.47 25.92
N PRO A 111 -9.69 18.13 26.31
CA PRO A 111 -10.72 17.75 25.35
C PRO A 111 -11.08 18.96 24.48
N GLY A 112 -11.08 18.76 23.17
CA GLY A 112 -11.33 19.82 22.22
C GLY A 112 -11.70 19.24 20.86
N ILE A 113 -12.01 20.12 19.91
CA ILE A 113 -12.48 19.67 18.60
C ILE A 113 -11.49 18.74 17.89
N PHE A 114 -10.19 18.96 18.08
CA PHE A 114 -9.15 18.11 17.51
C PHE A 114 -9.19 16.70 18.09
N THR A 115 -9.27 16.54 19.43
CA THR A 115 -9.27 15.21 20.05
C THR A 115 -10.53 14.43 19.69
N TYR A 116 -11.69 15.09 19.67
CA TYR A 116 -12.95 14.48 19.21
C TYR A 116 -12.87 14.07 17.73
N GLN A 117 -12.45 14.97 16.84
CA GLN A 117 -12.32 14.67 15.42
C GLN A 117 -11.32 13.54 15.18
N PHE A 118 -10.18 13.54 15.86
CA PHE A 118 -9.18 12.49 15.74
C PHE A 118 -9.75 11.13 16.13
N ILE A 119 -10.43 11.01 17.27
CA ILE A 119 -11.05 9.76 17.73
C ILE A 119 -12.13 9.31 16.74
N TYR A 120 -13.07 10.20 16.38
CA TYR A 120 -14.17 9.85 15.48
C TYR A 120 -13.69 9.48 14.08
N PHE A 121 -12.77 10.24 13.50
CA PHE A 121 -12.24 9.92 12.18
C PHE A 121 -11.37 8.67 12.19
N SER A 122 -10.66 8.36 13.28
CA SER A 122 -9.89 7.11 13.40
C SER A 122 -10.82 5.89 13.36
N LEU A 123 -11.92 5.93 14.12
CA LEU A 123 -12.91 4.86 14.14
C LEU A 123 -13.71 4.79 12.83
N TYR A 124 -14.03 5.95 12.24
CA TYR A 124 -14.63 6.04 10.90
C TYR A 124 -13.72 5.38 9.86
N TYR A 125 -12.41 5.67 9.88
CA TYR A 125 -11.44 5.08 8.97
C TYR A 125 -11.37 3.56 9.14
N VAL A 126 -11.37 3.06 10.39
CA VAL A 126 -11.44 1.63 10.70
C VAL A 126 -12.68 0.97 10.09
N PHE A 127 -13.85 1.61 10.24
CA PHE A 127 -15.08 1.08 9.66
C PHE A 127 -14.97 0.92 8.14
N PHE A 128 -14.49 1.96 7.42
CA PHE A 128 -14.36 1.89 5.97
C PHE A 128 -13.20 1.01 5.49
N ALA A 129 -12.14 0.85 6.29
CA ALA A 129 -11.08 -0.10 6.01
C ALA A 129 -11.59 -1.55 6.09
N LEU A 130 -12.42 -1.87 7.10
CA LEU A 130 -13.01 -3.20 7.26
C LEU A 130 -14.27 -3.45 6.42
N PHE A 131 -14.90 -2.41 5.89
CA PHE A 131 -16.08 -2.55 5.04
C PHE A 131 -15.70 -3.16 3.69
N PRO A 132 -16.16 -4.36 3.33
CA PRO A 132 -15.66 -5.10 2.17
C PRO A 132 -16.14 -4.50 0.85
N MET A 133 -15.38 -3.53 0.34
CA MET A 133 -15.65 -2.81 -0.90
C MET A 133 -14.47 -2.84 -1.89
N LYS A 134 -14.81 -2.69 -3.17
CA LYS A 134 -13.88 -2.39 -4.27
C LYS A 134 -13.89 -0.89 -4.52
N TYR A 135 -12.71 -0.30 -4.60
CA TYR A 135 -12.56 1.12 -4.91
C TYR A 135 -12.64 1.36 -6.44
N PRO A 136 -13.05 2.57 -6.88
CA PRO A 136 -13.17 2.90 -8.30
C PRO A 136 -11.87 2.72 -9.10
N ASP A 137 -10.73 2.85 -8.43
CA ASP A 137 -9.40 2.68 -9.00
C ASP A 137 -8.96 1.21 -9.18
N GLY A 138 -9.81 0.27 -8.78
CA GLY A 138 -9.52 -1.16 -8.85
C GLY A 138 -8.73 -1.69 -7.65
N ASN A 139 -8.40 -0.87 -6.65
CA ASN A 139 -7.95 -1.34 -5.34
C ASN A 139 -9.12 -1.91 -4.52
N PHE A 140 -8.79 -2.58 -3.42
CA PHE A 140 -9.77 -3.14 -2.49
C PHE A 140 -9.53 -2.59 -1.09
N SER A 141 -10.60 -2.45 -0.32
CA SER A 141 -10.52 -2.27 1.13
C SER A 141 -9.84 -3.47 1.80
N ASP A 142 -9.23 -3.24 2.97
CA ASP A 142 -8.63 -4.30 3.78
C ASP A 142 -9.65 -5.39 4.11
N GLY A 143 -10.87 -4.99 4.46
CA GLY A 143 -11.98 -5.89 4.76
C GLY A 143 -12.34 -6.80 3.60
N LYS A 144 -12.28 -6.31 2.35
CA LYS A 144 -12.52 -7.14 1.17
C LYS A 144 -11.40 -8.17 0.99
N ILE A 145 -10.15 -7.78 1.20
CA ILE A 145 -9.00 -8.70 1.13
C ILE A 145 -9.08 -9.75 2.23
N LEU A 146 -9.35 -9.33 3.47
CA LEU A 146 -9.54 -10.21 4.62
C LEU A 146 -10.67 -11.22 4.37
N LEU A 147 -11.80 -10.77 3.83
CA LEU A 147 -12.92 -11.65 3.50
C LEU A 147 -12.54 -12.74 2.49
N GLU A 148 -11.78 -12.40 1.44
CA GLU A 148 -11.31 -13.39 0.46
C GLU A 148 -10.27 -14.34 1.07
N LEU A 149 -9.33 -13.84 1.86
CA LEU A 149 -8.37 -14.68 2.59
C LEU A 149 -9.07 -15.66 3.54
N LEU A 150 -10.12 -15.21 4.23
CA LEU A 150 -10.93 -16.07 5.09
C LEU A 150 -11.62 -17.19 4.31
N LYS A 151 -12.04 -16.92 3.07
CA LYS A 151 -12.59 -17.90 2.11
C LYS A 151 -11.53 -18.76 1.42
N ASN A 152 -10.25 -18.63 1.79
CA ASN A 152 -9.11 -19.29 1.12
C ASN A 152 -8.96 -18.89 -0.36
N ASN A 153 -9.43 -17.71 -0.71
CA ASN A 153 -9.22 -17.12 -2.02
C ASN A 153 -8.06 -16.12 -1.96
N HIS A 154 -6.97 -16.42 -2.69
CA HIS A 154 -5.75 -15.62 -2.71
C HIS A 154 -5.66 -14.68 -3.94
N GLU A 155 -6.64 -14.72 -4.85
CA GLU A 155 -6.59 -13.97 -6.11
C GLU A 155 -6.35 -12.47 -5.94
N LEU A 156 -6.90 -11.85 -4.88
CA LEU A 156 -6.80 -10.41 -4.70
C LEU A 156 -5.41 -9.94 -4.26
N ILE A 157 -4.63 -10.85 -3.65
CA ILE A 157 -3.27 -10.60 -3.17
C ILE A 157 -2.22 -11.11 -4.16
N ASN A 158 -2.59 -11.97 -5.11
CA ASN A 158 -1.68 -12.47 -6.12
C ASN A 158 -1.17 -11.33 -7.00
N GLN A 159 0.15 -11.18 -7.07
CA GLN A 159 0.82 -10.21 -7.95
C GLN A 159 1.48 -10.94 -9.11
N LYS A 160 1.35 -10.40 -10.33
CA LYS A 160 2.11 -10.91 -11.47
C LYS A 160 3.58 -10.62 -11.27
N ARG A 161 4.45 -11.60 -11.49
CA ARG A 161 5.90 -11.55 -11.30
C ARG A 161 6.56 -11.74 -12.65
N TYR A 162 7.45 -10.82 -12.97
CA TYR A 162 8.26 -10.83 -14.16
C TYR A 162 9.73 -10.85 -13.74
N GLN A 163 10.53 -11.69 -14.38
CA GLN A 163 11.96 -11.82 -14.09
C GLN A 163 12.73 -11.52 -15.36
N LEU A 164 13.60 -10.53 -15.30
CA LEU A 164 14.52 -10.16 -16.36
C LEU A 164 15.93 -10.60 -15.96
N ALA A 165 16.55 -11.48 -16.74
CA ALA A 165 17.91 -11.97 -16.47
C ALA A 165 18.69 -12.14 -17.78
N ALA A 166 20.01 -11.95 -17.71
CA ALA A 166 20.91 -12.27 -18.82
C ALA A 166 21.07 -13.79 -18.98
N GLU A 167 21.15 -14.26 -20.22
CA GLU A 167 21.45 -15.64 -20.55
C GLU A 167 22.95 -15.93 -20.26
N LYS A 168 23.27 -17.10 -19.68
CA LYS A 168 24.62 -17.38 -19.15
C LYS A 168 25.74 -17.40 -20.20
N ASP A 169 25.37 -17.50 -21.48
CA ASP A 169 26.31 -17.69 -22.60
C ASP A 169 26.11 -16.68 -23.74
N ALA A 170 25.21 -15.71 -23.60
CA ALA A 170 24.92 -14.71 -24.63
C ALA A 170 24.61 -13.34 -23.99
N GLU A 171 24.95 -12.23 -24.66
CA GLU A 171 24.51 -10.87 -24.30
C GLU A 171 22.99 -10.66 -24.55
N VAL A 172 22.19 -11.70 -24.34
CA VAL A 172 20.75 -11.70 -24.56
C VAL A 172 20.04 -11.71 -23.22
N TRP A 173 19.09 -10.80 -23.06
CA TRP A 173 18.26 -10.64 -21.88
C TRP A 173 16.92 -11.32 -22.10
N ILE A 174 16.52 -12.18 -21.16
CA ILE A 174 15.27 -12.95 -21.24
C ILE A 174 14.30 -12.46 -20.17
N LEU A 175 13.09 -12.09 -20.60
CA LEU A 175 11.97 -11.81 -19.72
C LEU A 175 11.14 -13.08 -19.51
N LYS A 176 10.94 -13.48 -18.27
CA LYS A 176 10.13 -14.64 -17.85
C LYS A 176 8.93 -14.22 -17.02
N ASN A 177 7.84 -14.97 -17.09
CA ASN A 177 6.66 -14.78 -16.23
C ASN A 177 6.75 -15.59 -14.91
N ASN A 178 5.71 -15.54 -14.07
CA ASN A 178 5.63 -16.30 -12.80
C ASN A 178 5.84 -17.81 -12.96
N ARG A 179 5.55 -18.37 -14.14
CA ARG A 179 5.66 -19.81 -14.45
C ARG A 179 7.03 -20.17 -15.01
N GLY A 180 7.93 -19.20 -15.15
CA GLY A 180 9.23 -19.38 -15.80
C GLY A 180 9.15 -19.47 -17.32
N GLU A 181 7.99 -19.22 -17.93
CA GLU A 181 7.81 -19.20 -19.38
C GLU A 181 8.46 -17.94 -19.95
N GLU A 182 9.23 -18.11 -21.03
CA GLU A 182 9.86 -17.00 -21.75
C GLU A 182 8.81 -16.18 -22.48
N ILE A 183 8.78 -14.88 -22.20
CA ILE A 183 7.88 -13.93 -22.86
C ILE A 183 8.58 -13.35 -24.08
N GLU A 184 9.80 -12.83 -23.88
CA GLU A 184 10.52 -12.07 -24.91
C GLU A 184 12.03 -12.10 -24.62
N LYS A 185 12.83 -12.00 -25.68
CA LYS A 185 14.30 -11.91 -25.63
C LYS A 185 14.74 -10.56 -26.20
N PHE A 186 15.79 -9.98 -25.63
CA PHE A 186 16.30 -8.66 -26.01
C PHE A 186 17.83 -8.71 -26.16
N GLU A 187 18.35 -8.09 -27.20
CA GLU A 187 19.81 -8.00 -27.45
C GLU A 187 20.45 -6.81 -26.72
N SER A 188 19.65 -5.85 -26.26
CA SER A 188 20.12 -4.66 -25.53
C SER A 188 19.46 -4.57 -24.17
N PHE A 189 20.26 -4.31 -23.13
CA PHE A 189 19.77 -4.11 -21.77
C PHE A 189 18.78 -2.96 -21.65
N GLU A 190 19.01 -1.85 -22.35
CA GLU A 190 18.14 -0.67 -22.30
C GLU A 190 16.77 -0.97 -22.91
N GLN A 191 16.75 -1.72 -24.03
CA GLN A 191 15.49 -2.19 -24.64
C GLN A 191 14.77 -3.17 -23.71
N ALA A 192 15.53 -4.08 -23.10
CA ALA A 192 15.01 -5.08 -22.18
C ALA A 192 14.31 -4.46 -20.97
N ILE A 193 14.93 -3.46 -20.33
CA ILE A 193 14.32 -2.73 -19.21
C ILE A 193 13.06 -2.02 -19.67
N ASN A 194 13.13 -1.20 -20.72
CA ASN A 194 12.00 -0.37 -21.14
C ASN A 194 10.76 -1.22 -21.49
N LYS A 195 10.97 -2.33 -22.21
CA LYS A 195 9.89 -3.25 -22.57
C LYS A 195 9.38 -4.06 -21.38
N SER A 196 10.26 -4.53 -20.51
CA SER A 196 9.86 -5.25 -19.30
C SER A 196 9.05 -4.37 -18.36
N GLU A 197 9.45 -3.10 -18.19
CA GLU A 197 8.68 -2.11 -17.44
C GLU A 197 7.32 -1.84 -18.08
N GLU A 198 7.24 -1.70 -19.41
CA GLU A 198 5.99 -1.49 -20.13
C GLU A 198 5.02 -2.67 -19.90
N ILE A 199 5.50 -3.91 -20.05
CA ILE A 199 4.72 -5.13 -19.82
C ILE A 199 4.25 -5.21 -18.37
N ALA A 200 5.13 -4.94 -17.41
CA ALA A 200 4.79 -4.95 -15.99
C ALA A 200 3.74 -3.87 -15.68
N LYS A 201 3.92 -2.64 -16.17
CA LYS A 201 2.95 -1.53 -16.02
C LYS A 201 1.59 -1.84 -16.64
N LYS A 202 1.54 -2.54 -17.78
CA LYS A 202 0.28 -2.98 -18.42
C LYS A 202 -0.45 -4.05 -17.59
N ASN A 203 0.27 -4.82 -16.78
CA ASN A 203 -0.23 -5.97 -16.04
C ASN A 203 -0.37 -5.72 -14.52
N ARG A 204 -0.55 -4.48 -14.08
CA ARG A 204 -0.72 -4.14 -12.66
C ARG A 204 -1.88 -4.92 -11.99
N PRO A 205 -1.74 -5.34 -10.72
CA PRO A 205 -0.55 -5.23 -9.89
C PRO A 205 0.51 -6.24 -10.32
N SER A 206 1.74 -5.77 -10.48
CA SER A 206 2.86 -6.61 -10.89
C SER A 206 4.18 -6.21 -10.25
N ARG A 207 5.16 -7.08 -10.36
CA ARG A 207 6.53 -6.93 -9.89
C ARG A 207 7.49 -7.33 -11.00
N LEU A 208 8.55 -6.56 -11.17
CA LEU A 208 9.67 -6.86 -12.06
C LEU A 208 10.93 -7.06 -11.21
N GLU A 209 11.56 -8.21 -11.34
CA GLU A 209 12.87 -8.53 -10.75
C GLU A 209 13.91 -8.47 -11.86
N ILE A 210 14.88 -7.57 -11.74
CA ILE A 210 15.95 -7.37 -12.71
C ILE A 210 17.23 -7.95 -12.10
N ASN A 211 17.67 -9.09 -12.63
CA ASN A 211 18.89 -9.74 -12.19
C ASN A 211 20.07 -9.26 -13.05
N LYS A 212 20.92 -8.41 -12.47
CA LYS A 212 22.10 -7.82 -13.15
C LYS A 212 23.38 -8.66 -12.98
N GLY A 213 23.28 -9.91 -12.51
CA GLY A 213 24.45 -10.73 -12.24
C GLY A 213 25.19 -10.25 -10.98
N GLU A 214 26.35 -9.60 -11.15
CA GLU A 214 27.22 -9.18 -10.04
C GLU A 214 26.64 -8.03 -9.19
N ASP A 215 25.82 -7.16 -9.79
CA ASP A 215 25.19 -6.01 -9.08
C ASP A 215 23.96 -6.40 -8.24
N GLY A 216 23.62 -7.69 -8.19
CA GLY A 216 22.47 -8.21 -7.46
C GLY A 216 21.13 -8.06 -8.20
N THR A 217 20.04 -8.28 -7.47
CA THR A 217 18.68 -8.23 -8.01
C THR A 217 17.98 -6.94 -7.61
N GLU A 218 17.66 -6.11 -8.60
CA GLU A 218 16.84 -4.92 -8.42
C GLU A 218 15.36 -5.29 -8.53
N VAL A 219 14.52 -4.77 -7.64
CA VAL A 219 13.09 -5.07 -7.62
C VAL A 219 12.29 -3.80 -7.81
N GLN A 220 11.44 -3.81 -8.83
CA GLN A 220 10.48 -2.74 -9.09
C GLN A 220 9.06 -3.27 -8.91
N ILE A 221 8.26 -2.55 -8.12
CA ILE A 221 6.85 -2.88 -7.88
C ILE A 221 5.99 -1.90 -8.67
N PHE A 222 5.01 -2.44 -9.39
CA PHE A 222 4.01 -1.69 -10.13
C PHE A 222 2.65 -1.87 -9.46
N PRO A 223 2.27 -0.96 -8.56
CA PRO A 223 1.00 -1.02 -7.87
C PRO A 223 -0.18 -0.85 -8.82
N ARG A 224 -1.39 -1.20 -8.39
CA ARG A 224 -2.60 -0.79 -9.11
C ARG A 224 -2.64 0.73 -9.14
N THR A 225 -2.92 1.31 -10.30
CA THR A 225 -2.91 2.77 -10.43
C THR A 225 -4.12 3.33 -9.70
N PRO A 226 -3.97 4.10 -8.61
CA PRO A 226 -5.08 4.88 -8.10
C PRO A 226 -5.43 5.92 -9.17
N LEU A 227 -6.72 5.98 -9.56
CA LEU A 227 -7.24 6.91 -10.58
C LEU A 227 -6.87 8.37 -10.27
#